data_AF-A0A933DUA8-F1
#
_entry.id   AF-A0A933DUA8-F1
#
_cell.length_a   1.000
_cell.length_b   1.000
_cell.length_c   1.000
_cell.angle_alpha   90.00
_cell.angle_beta   90.00
_cell.angle_gamma   90.00
#
_symmetry.space_group_name_H-M   'P 1'
#
loop_
_entity.id
_entity.type
_entity.pdbx_description
1 polymer ?
#
loop_
_entity_poly.entity_id
_entity_poly.type
_entity_poly.pdbx_seq_one_letter_code
_entity_poly.pdbx_strand_id
1 'polypeptide(L)'
;MKKTFLLRLTLLMTLLFLTACGVPQKDYDKLASDLTAAQAQIQTLQRDLSAKESEFSAAKTQAQSLQSSLSAKESELQATKTKLTQSKSRLEVVNALLMPSLTGELYNWTDVQALTFFLGWMSKVQAVGDPTLTAKFGEIISTGFTDKSITAFFVYLLESITKALE
;
A
#
# COMPACT_ATOMS: atom_id res chain seq x y z
N MET A 1 37.31 -89.77 35.95
CA MET A 1 37.39 -88.86 34.76
C MET A 1 36.15 -87.99 34.56
N LYS A 2 34.91 -88.46 34.85
CA LYS A 2 33.68 -87.66 34.65
C LYS A 2 33.57 -86.39 35.54
N LYS A 3 34.07 -86.42 36.78
CA LYS A 3 33.97 -85.29 37.73
C LYS A 3 34.85 -84.09 37.36
N THR A 4 36.07 -84.33 36.87
CA THR A 4 36.99 -83.26 36.41
C THR A 4 36.56 -82.64 35.09
N PHE A 5 35.87 -83.40 34.22
CA PHE A 5 35.27 -82.88 32.99
C PHE A 5 34.08 -81.95 33.27
N LEU A 6 33.19 -82.36 34.18
CA LEU A 6 32.07 -81.51 34.64
C LEU A 6 32.57 -80.20 35.25
N LEU A 7 33.56 -80.26 36.15
CA LEU A 7 34.11 -79.05 36.79
C LEU A 7 34.71 -78.06 35.77
N ARG A 8 35.45 -78.56 34.77
CA ARG A 8 36.03 -77.73 33.71
C ARG A 8 34.96 -77.15 32.77
N LEU A 9 33.90 -77.89 32.48
CA LEU A 9 32.79 -77.43 31.66
C LEU A 9 31.99 -76.33 32.37
N THR A 10 31.76 -76.46 33.67
CA THR A 10 31.07 -75.43 34.48
C THR A 10 31.91 -74.16 34.60
N LEU A 11 33.23 -74.29 34.77
CA LEU A 11 34.15 -73.15 34.81
C LEU A 11 34.25 -72.43 33.45
N LEU A 12 34.27 -73.19 32.35
CA LEU A 12 34.29 -72.63 31.00
C LEU A 12 32.97 -71.92 30.67
N MET A 13 31.83 -72.46 31.10
CA MET A 13 30.51 -71.84 30.91
C MET A 13 30.32 -70.59 31.76
N THR A 14 30.86 -70.54 32.98
CA THR A 14 30.85 -69.31 33.80
C THR A 14 31.79 -68.24 33.22
N LEU A 15 32.95 -68.64 32.69
CA LEU A 15 33.89 -67.72 32.03
C LEU A 15 33.35 -67.19 30.68
N LEU A 16 32.63 -68.02 29.92
CA LEU A 16 31.88 -67.62 28.73
C LEU A 16 30.72 -66.69 29.09
N PHE A 17 29.97 -66.97 30.17
CA PHE A 17 28.90 -66.06 30.64
C PHE A 17 29.43 -64.70 31.11
N LEU A 18 30.63 -64.64 31.69
CA LEU A 18 31.29 -63.40 32.11
C LEU A 18 31.80 -62.55 30.93
N THR A 19 31.92 -63.12 29.73
CA THR A 19 32.47 -62.45 28.54
C THR A 19 31.45 -62.27 27.40
N ALA A 20 30.29 -62.92 27.47
CA ALA A 20 29.41 -63.10 26.30
C ALA A 20 28.35 -62.03 26.05
N CYS A 21 28.04 -61.08 26.94
CA CYS A 21 27.07 -60.05 26.58
C CYS A 21 27.15 -58.84 27.50
N GLY A 22 27.79 -57.78 27.05
CA GLY A 22 27.75 -56.52 27.77
C GLY A 22 28.46 -55.43 27.00
N VAL A 23 27.68 -54.52 26.42
CA VAL A 23 28.18 -53.18 26.11
C VAL A 23 28.84 -52.67 27.41
N PRO A 24 30.13 -52.26 27.39
CA PRO A 24 30.79 -51.75 28.58
C PRO A 24 29.94 -50.65 29.22
N GLN A 25 29.75 -50.67 30.54
CA GLN A 25 28.84 -49.74 31.21
C GLN A 25 29.16 -48.26 30.90
N LYS A 26 30.45 -47.93 30.71
CA LYS A 26 30.90 -46.61 30.22
C LYS A 26 30.27 -46.18 28.87
N ASP A 27 30.07 -47.14 27.96
CA ASP A 27 29.53 -46.88 26.63
C ASP A 27 28.01 -46.72 26.70
N TYR A 28 27.35 -47.44 27.62
CA TYR A 28 25.94 -47.22 27.95
C TYR A 28 25.71 -45.85 28.59
N ASP A 29 26.51 -45.48 29.59
CA ASP A 29 26.41 -44.19 30.27
C ASP A 29 26.66 -43.02 29.31
N LYS A 30 27.62 -43.19 28.39
CA LYS A 30 27.86 -42.23 27.30
C LYS A 30 26.65 -42.11 26.38
N LEU A 31 26.09 -43.24 25.92
CA LEU A 31 24.91 -43.22 25.06
C LEU A 31 23.70 -42.57 25.74
N ALA A 32 23.49 -42.81 27.03
CA ALA A 32 22.43 -42.19 27.81
C ALA A 32 22.64 -40.66 27.95
N SER A 33 23.88 -40.23 28.17
CA SER A 33 24.25 -38.81 28.19
C SER A 33 24.03 -38.16 26.82
N ASP A 34 24.48 -38.79 25.74
CA ASP A 34 24.33 -38.29 24.37
C ASP A 34 22.84 -38.19 23.98
N LEU A 35 22.02 -39.18 24.36
CA LEU A 35 20.57 -39.16 24.17
C LEU A 35 19.92 -37.99 24.91
N THR A 36 20.31 -37.77 26.16
CA THR A 36 19.78 -36.67 26.99
C THR A 36 20.15 -35.31 26.38
N ALA A 37 21.40 -35.16 25.92
CA ALA A 37 21.86 -33.95 25.24
C ALA A 37 21.09 -33.70 23.93
N ALA A 38 20.90 -34.75 23.12
CA ALA A 38 20.12 -34.66 21.88
C ALA A 38 18.66 -34.26 22.14
N GLN A 39 18.03 -34.82 23.18
CA GLN A 39 16.67 -34.43 23.58
C GLN A 39 16.57 -32.96 23.97
N ALA A 40 17.55 -32.45 24.74
CA ALA A 40 17.60 -31.03 25.11
C ALA A 40 17.80 -30.10 23.89
N GLN A 41 18.62 -30.52 22.92
CA GLN A 41 18.79 -29.79 21.67
C GLN A 41 17.51 -29.77 20.84
N ILE A 42 16.80 -30.91 20.73
CA ILE A 42 15.51 -30.99 20.03
C ILE A 42 14.49 -30.04 20.67
N GLN A 43 14.37 -30.04 22.00
CA GLN A 43 13.47 -29.13 22.71
C GLN A 43 13.82 -27.65 22.48
N THR A 44 15.11 -27.33 22.35
CA THR A 44 15.54 -25.96 22.04
C THR A 44 15.18 -25.58 20.61
N LEU A 45 15.48 -26.44 19.64
CA LEU A 45 15.11 -26.22 18.23
C LEU A 45 13.59 -26.10 18.04
N GLN A 46 12.79 -26.87 18.78
CA GLN A 46 11.33 -26.76 18.74
C GLN A 46 10.83 -25.39 19.24
N ARG A 47 11.43 -24.87 20.32
CA ARG A 47 11.11 -23.54 20.83
C ARG A 47 11.52 -22.45 19.85
N ASP A 48 12.72 -22.56 19.28
CA ASP A 48 13.24 -21.61 18.29
C ASP A 48 12.37 -21.61 17.02
N LEU A 49 11.96 -22.79 16.55
CA LEU A 49 11.06 -22.91 15.40
C LEU A 49 9.72 -22.24 15.67
N SER A 50 9.11 -22.52 16.83
CA SER A 50 7.84 -21.90 17.22
C SER A 50 7.94 -20.37 17.34
N ALA A 51 9.05 -19.86 17.88
CA ALA A 51 9.32 -18.43 17.92
C ALA A 51 9.43 -17.83 16.50
N LYS A 52 10.15 -18.50 15.60
CA LYS A 52 10.31 -18.04 14.21
C LYS A 52 9.01 -18.09 13.41
N GLU A 53 8.15 -19.08 13.65
CA GLU A 53 6.81 -19.14 13.05
C GLU A 53 5.94 -17.96 13.52
N SER A 54 6.03 -17.61 14.81
CA SER A 54 5.33 -16.45 15.36
C SER A 54 5.83 -15.13 14.74
N GLU A 55 7.15 -14.94 14.67
CA GLU A 55 7.77 -13.78 14.01
C GLU A 55 7.37 -13.68 12.54
N PHE A 56 7.39 -14.79 11.81
CA PHE A 56 6.98 -14.83 10.40
C PHE A 56 5.51 -14.46 10.22
N SER A 57 4.63 -14.98 11.08
CA SER A 57 3.21 -14.63 11.06
C SER A 57 3.00 -13.13 11.30
N ALA A 58 3.69 -12.56 12.30
CA ALA A 58 3.62 -11.13 12.60
C ALA A 58 4.14 -10.27 11.43
N ALA A 59 5.27 -10.66 10.82
CA ALA A 59 5.82 -9.98 9.66
C ALA A 59 4.86 -10.03 8.46
N LYS A 60 4.20 -11.17 8.23
CA LYS A 60 3.20 -11.33 7.18
C LYS A 60 2.00 -10.38 7.39
N THR A 61 1.50 -10.27 8.62
CA THR A 61 0.41 -9.33 8.94
C THR A 61 0.85 -7.87 8.74
N GLN A 62 2.06 -7.49 9.14
CA GLN A 62 2.59 -6.15 8.89
C GLN A 62 2.70 -5.85 7.39
N ALA A 63 3.21 -6.80 6.60
CA ALA A 63 3.32 -6.65 5.15
C ALA A 63 1.95 -6.42 4.49
N GLN A 64 0.92 -7.15 4.91
CA GLN A 64 -0.46 -6.95 4.44
C GLN A 64 -1.01 -5.56 4.81
N SER A 65 -0.76 -5.11 6.04
CA SER A 65 -1.18 -3.77 6.49
C SER A 65 -0.48 -2.64 5.70
N LEU A 66 0.81 -2.79 5.44
CA LEU A 66 1.58 -1.85 4.62
C LEU A 66 1.07 -1.82 3.17
N GLN A 67 0.73 -2.98 2.60
CA GLN A 67 0.16 -3.07 1.26
C GLN A 67 -1.19 -2.33 1.16
N SER A 68 -2.09 -2.52 2.13
CA SER A 68 -3.35 -1.78 2.19
C SER A 68 -3.14 -0.28 2.34
N SER A 69 -2.19 0.13 3.19
CA SER A 69 -1.85 1.54 3.39
C SER A 69 -1.29 2.18 2.12
N LEU A 70 -0.44 1.47 1.37
CA LEU A 70 0.10 1.93 0.10
C LEU A 70 -1.02 2.14 -0.94
N SER A 71 -1.93 1.17 -1.07
CA SER A 71 -3.06 1.27 -2.00
C SER A 71 -4.00 2.44 -1.68
N ALA A 72 -4.24 2.71 -0.39
CA ALA A 72 -4.99 3.89 0.05
C ALA A 72 -4.27 5.19 -0.36
N LYS A 73 -2.95 5.27 -0.14
CA LYS A 73 -2.14 6.45 -0.52
C LYS A 73 -2.08 6.68 -2.02
N GLU A 74 -2.02 5.62 -2.83
CA GLU A 74 -2.09 5.73 -4.29
C GLU A 74 -3.44 6.29 -4.76
N SER A 75 -4.53 5.86 -4.12
CA SER A 75 -5.87 6.36 -4.40
C SER A 75 -6.02 7.84 -4.02
N GLU A 76 -5.52 8.24 -2.85
CA GLU A 76 -5.46 9.65 -2.41
C GLU A 76 -4.64 10.52 -3.37
N LEU A 77 -3.49 10.02 -3.83
CA LEU A 77 -2.65 10.72 -4.80
C LEU A 77 -3.37 10.92 -6.14
N GLN A 78 -4.06 9.90 -6.64
CA GLN A 78 -4.82 9.99 -7.89
C GLN A 78 -5.99 10.97 -7.78
N ALA A 79 -6.69 10.98 -6.65
CA ALA A 79 -7.73 11.96 -6.36
C ALA A 79 -7.16 13.38 -6.36
N THR A 80 -6.02 13.59 -5.70
CA THR A 80 -5.32 14.88 -5.63
C THR A 80 -4.87 15.37 -7.01
N LYS A 81 -4.33 14.47 -7.87
CA LYS A 81 -3.96 14.82 -9.25
C LYS A 81 -5.16 15.26 -10.09
N THR A 82 -6.28 14.58 -9.94
CA THR A 82 -7.54 14.95 -10.61
C THR A 82 -8.00 16.33 -10.17
N LYS A 83 -8.05 16.57 -8.85
CA LYS A 83 -8.37 17.87 -8.24
C LYS A 83 -7.49 19.01 -8.78
N LEU A 84 -6.17 18.81 -8.78
CA LEU A 84 -5.21 19.78 -9.32
C LEU A 84 -5.45 20.09 -10.80
N THR A 85 -5.72 19.07 -11.61
CA THR A 85 -6.01 19.22 -13.04
C THR A 85 -7.28 20.04 -13.27
N GLN A 86 -8.34 19.77 -12.50
CA GLN A 86 -9.59 20.54 -12.55
C GLN A 86 -9.36 21.99 -12.12
N SER A 87 -8.65 22.22 -11.01
CA SER A 87 -8.34 23.58 -10.55
C SER A 87 -7.52 24.35 -11.59
N LYS A 88 -6.56 23.72 -12.27
CA LYS A 88 -5.79 24.35 -13.34
C LYS A 88 -6.68 24.77 -14.51
N SER A 89 -7.57 23.88 -14.97
CA SER A 89 -8.50 24.18 -16.06
C SER A 89 -9.44 25.35 -15.70
N ARG A 90 -9.97 25.37 -14.47
CA ARG A 90 -10.79 26.49 -13.97
C ARG A 90 -10.00 27.80 -13.91
N LEU A 91 -8.74 27.76 -13.47
CA LEU A 91 -7.87 28.94 -13.47
C LEU A 91 -7.60 29.45 -14.89
N GLU A 92 -7.45 28.57 -15.87
CA GLU A 92 -7.33 28.96 -17.28
C GLU A 92 -8.57 29.70 -17.79
N VAL A 93 -9.78 29.33 -17.33
CA VAL A 93 -11.03 30.07 -17.62
C VAL A 93 -10.97 31.48 -17.03
N VAL A 94 -10.56 31.61 -15.76
CA VAL A 94 -10.41 32.90 -15.09
C VAL A 94 -9.37 33.77 -15.82
N ASN A 95 -8.21 33.21 -16.14
CA ASN A 95 -7.13 33.92 -16.80
C ASN A 95 -7.52 34.39 -18.20
N ALA A 96 -8.18 33.52 -18.98
CA ALA A 96 -8.68 33.88 -20.30
C ALA A 96 -9.65 35.06 -20.22
N LEU A 97 -10.47 35.13 -19.17
CA LEU A 97 -11.47 36.18 -19.03
C LEU A 97 -10.90 37.51 -18.51
N LEU A 98 -10.01 37.44 -17.51
CA LEU A 98 -9.49 38.63 -16.82
C LEU A 98 -8.31 39.27 -17.53
N MET A 99 -7.46 38.52 -18.21
CA MET A 99 -6.24 39.11 -18.78
C MET A 99 -6.54 40.22 -19.81
N PRO A 100 -7.45 40.04 -20.78
CA PRO A 100 -7.74 41.09 -21.75
C PRO A 100 -8.36 42.36 -21.13
N SER A 101 -9.14 42.20 -20.06
CA SER A 101 -9.73 43.34 -19.35
C SER A 101 -8.67 44.10 -18.56
N LEU A 102 -7.74 43.40 -17.91
CA LEU A 102 -6.64 43.98 -17.15
C LEU A 102 -5.58 44.64 -18.03
N THR A 103 -5.33 44.13 -19.24
CA THR A 103 -4.39 44.74 -20.19
C THR A 103 -4.99 45.91 -20.97
N GLY A 104 -6.29 46.16 -20.84
CA GLY A 104 -7.00 47.21 -21.59
C GLY A 104 -7.19 46.88 -23.07
N GLU A 105 -6.87 45.66 -23.51
CA GLU A 105 -7.04 45.22 -24.89
C GLU A 105 -8.51 45.27 -25.34
N LEU A 106 -9.45 45.02 -24.42
CA LEU A 106 -10.88 45.04 -24.69
C LEU A 106 -11.37 46.35 -25.32
N TYR A 107 -10.76 47.49 -24.97
CA TYR A 107 -11.21 48.80 -25.45
C TYR A 107 -10.96 49.02 -26.95
N ASN A 108 -10.04 48.26 -27.53
CA ASN A 108 -9.64 48.39 -28.94
C ASN A 108 -10.13 47.22 -29.80
N TRP A 109 -10.99 46.36 -29.27
CA TRP A 109 -11.48 45.20 -29.99
C TRP A 109 -12.57 45.56 -31.00
N THR A 110 -12.42 45.00 -32.20
CA THR A 110 -13.50 44.88 -33.18
C THR A 110 -14.53 43.86 -32.71
N ASP A 111 -15.76 43.95 -33.23
CA ASP A 111 -16.81 42.96 -32.95
C ASP A 111 -16.37 41.52 -33.26
N VAL A 112 -15.57 41.35 -34.31
CA VAL A 112 -15.02 40.04 -34.70
C VAL A 112 -14.02 39.52 -33.67
N GLN A 113 -13.18 40.39 -33.10
CA GLN A 113 -12.25 40.02 -32.02
C GLN A 113 -13.00 39.66 -30.74
N ALA A 114 -14.02 40.44 -30.38
CA ALA A 114 -14.88 40.15 -29.22
C ALA A 114 -15.61 38.80 -29.37
N LEU A 115 -16.16 38.50 -30.56
CA LEU A 115 -16.80 37.23 -30.84
C LEU A 115 -15.82 36.06 -30.79
N THR A 116 -14.62 36.21 -31.39
CA THR A 116 -13.57 35.18 -31.38
C THR A 116 -13.12 34.88 -29.95
N PHE A 117 -12.93 35.93 -29.16
CA PHE A 117 -12.61 35.81 -27.74
C PHE A 117 -13.70 35.06 -26.98
N PHE A 118 -14.96 35.46 -27.15
CA PHE A 118 -16.10 34.84 -26.49
C PHE A 118 -16.22 33.34 -26.82
N LEU A 119 -16.08 32.97 -28.09
CA LEU A 119 -16.10 31.56 -28.52
C LEU A 119 -14.93 30.76 -27.94
N GLY A 120 -13.73 31.36 -27.89
CA GLY A 120 -12.57 30.75 -27.24
C GLY A 120 -12.77 30.56 -25.73
N TRP A 121 -13.38 31.53 -25.07
CA TRP A 121 -13.73 31.45 -23.66
C TRP A 121 -14.80 30.40 -23.39
N MET A 122 -15.85 30.33 -24.22
CA MET A 122 -16.87 29.27 -24.16
C MET A 122 -16.25 27.88 -24.31
N SER A 123 -15.34 27.70 -25.26
CA SER A 123 -14.62 26.43 -25.45
C SER A 123 -13.84 26.03 -24.19
N LYS A 124 -13.19 26.98 -23.53
CA LYS A 124 -12.48 26.73 -22.26
C LYS A 124 -13.44 26.34 -21.14
N VAL A 125 -14.59 26.99 -21.02
CA VAL A 125 -15.62 26.63 -20.03
C VAL A 125 -16.11 25.20 -20.23
N GLN A 126 -16.37 24.81 -21.48
CA GLN A 126 -16.77 23.44 -21.83
C GLN A 126 -15.64 22.42 -21.53
N ALA A 127 -14.39 22.78 -21.79
CA ALA A 127 -13.23 21.93 -21.54
C ALA A 127 -12.99 21.63 -20.05
N VAL A 128 -13.53 22.44 -19.12
CA VAL A 128 -13.51 22.14 -17.68
C VAL A 128 -14.30 20.86 -17.37
N GLY A 129 -15.32 20.54 -18.16
CA GLY A 129 -16.18 19.36 -17.94
C GLY A 129 -17.07 19.48 -16.70
N ASP A 130 -17.23 20.67 -16.12
CA ASP A 130 -18.14 20.93 -15.00
C ASP A 130 -19.54 21.28 -15.54
N PRO A 131 -20.56 20.43 -15.30
CA PRO A 131 -21.90 20.64 -15.82
C PRO A 131 -22.58 21.87 -15.20
N THR A 132 -22.31 22.19 -13.94
CA THR A 132 -22.88 23.36 -13.26
C THR A 132 -22.23 24.64 -13.78
N LEU A 133 -20.91 24.64 -14.01
CA LEU A 133 -20.21 25.77 -14.63
C LEU A 133 -20.78 26.05 -16.03
N THR A 134 -20.96 24.99 -16.82
CA THR A 134 -21.51 25.05 -18.18
C THR A 134 -22.95 25.54 -18.18
N ALA A 135 -23.78 25.07 -17.25
CA ALA A 135 -25.17 25.52 -17.11
C ALA A 135 -25.24 27.02 -16.77
N LYS A 136 -24.46 27.48 -15.78
CA LYS A 136 -24.38 28.89 -15.40
C LYS A 136 -23.87 29.77 -16.53
N PHE A 137 -22.93 29.28 -17.33
CA PHE A 137 -22.48 29.96 -18.53
C PHE A 137 -23.60 30.08 -19.57
N GLY A 138 -24.36 29.00 -19.79
CA GLY A 138 -25.53 29.00 -20.66
C GLY A 138 -26.60 30.01 -20.20
N GLU A 139 -26.78 30.17 -18.88
CA GLU A 139 -27.68 31.19 -18.31
C GLU A 139 -27.24 32.62 -18.63
N ILE A 140 -25.93 32.92 -18.68
CA ILE A 140 -25.44 34.24 -19.12
C ILE A 140 -25.94 34.53 -20.54
N ILE A 141 -25.81 33.56 -21.45
CA ILE A 141 -26.18 33.71 -22.85
C ILE A 141 -27.70 33.86 -22.99
N SER A 142 -28.48 32.98 -22.35
CA SER A 142 -29.94 32.95 -22.52
C SER A 142 -30.63 34.17 -21.91
N THR A 143 -30.03 34.80 -20.90
CA THR A 143 -30.56 35.99 -20.24
C THR A 143 -30.07 37.31 -20.85
N GLY A 144 -29.18 37.26 -21.85
CA GLY A 144 -28.61 38.46 -22.45
C GLY A 144 -27.65 39.21 -21.51
N PHE A 145 -26.79 38.47 -20.80
CA PHE A 145 -25.70 39.02 -19.99
C PHE A 145 -26.15 39.92 -18.84
N THR A 146 -27.20 39.53 -18.09
CA THR A 146 -27.61 40.27 -16.88
C THR A 146 -26.55 40.21 -15.78
N ASP A 147 -26.44 41.26 -14.97
CA ASP A 147 -25.55 41.31 -13.80
C ASP A 147 -25.73 40.09 -12.88
N LYS A 148 -26.98 39.62 -12.72
CA LYS A 148 -27.30 38.47 -11.89
C LYS A 148 -26.69 37.17 -12.43
N SER A 149 -26.85 36.88 -13.72
CA SER A 149 -26.32 35.65 -14.33
C SER A 149 -24.79 35.68 -14.41
N ILE A 150 -24.23 36.85 -14.73
CA ILE A 150 -22.77 37.07 -14.70
C ILE A 150 -22.21 36.82 -13.30
N THR A 151 -22.77 37.48 -12.27
CA THR A 151 -22.32 37.32 -10.89
C THR A 151 -22.45 35.87 -10.43
N ALA A 152 -23.57 35.21 -10.72
CA ALA A 152 -23.81 33.82 -10.34
C ALA A 152 -22.80 32.85 -10.96
N PHE A 153 -22.38 33.09 -12.21
CA PHE A 153 -21.33 32.32 -12.87
C PHE A 153 -19.97 32.56 -12.21
N PHE A 154 -19.57 33.82 -11.99
CA PHE A 154 -18.27 34.16 -11.41
C PHE A 154 -18.11 33.68 -9.98
N VAL A 155 -19.13 33.85 -9.15
CA VAL A 155 -19.14 33.34 -7.77
C VAL A 155 -18.93 31.83 -7.80
N TYR A 156 -19.67 31.10 -8.64
CA TYR A 156 -19.48 29.66 -8.76
C TYR A 156 -18.09 29.29 -9.27
N LEU A 157 -17.58 29.96 -10.31
CA LEU A 157 -16.25 29.70 -10.87
C LEU A 157 -15.17 29.85 -9.79
N LEU A 158 -15.20 30.94 -9.03
CA LEU A 158 -14.22 31.19 -7.96
C LEU A 158 -14.36 30.20 -6.80
N GLU A 159 -15.57 29.96 -6.30
CA GLU A 159 -15.81 28.97 -5.25
C GLU A 159 -15.35 27.57 -5.66
N SER A 160 -15.58 27.21 -6.92
CA SER A 160 -15.27 25.89 -7.44
C SER A 160 -13.77 25.65 -7.61
N ILE A 161 -12.97 26.71 -7.73
CA ILE A 161 -11.50 26.63 -7.68
C ILE A 161 -11.07 26.30 -6.26
N THR A 162 -11.58 27.03 -5.26
CA THR A 162 -11.25 26.78 -3.85
C THR A 162 -11.66 25.38 -3.41
N LYS A 163 -12.88 24.95 -3.76
CA LYS A 163 -13.38 23.58 -3.49
C LYS A 163 -12.58 22.49 -4.21
N ALA A 164 -11.94 22.79 -5.33
CA ALA A 164 -11.08 21.83 -6.02
C ALA A 164 -9.69 21.71 -5.36
N LEU A 165 -9.31 22.64 -4.49
CA LEU A 165 -8.03 22.66 -3.78
C LEU A 165 -8.12 22.14 -2.33
N GLU A 166 -9.32 22.12 -1.76
CA GLU A 166 -9.68 21.39 -0.53
C GLU A 166 -9.81 19.89 -0.81
#